data_AF-A0A2D6XBG9-F1
#
_entry.id   AF-A0A2D6XBG9-F1
#
_cell.length_a   1.000
_cell.length_b   1.000
_cell.length_c   1.000
_cell.angle_alpha   90.00
_cell.angle_beta   90.00
_cell.angle_gamma   90.00
#
_symmetry.space_group_name_H-M   'P 1'
#
loop_
_entity.id
_entity.type
_entity.pdbx_description
1 polymer ?
#
loop_
_entity_poly.entity_id
_entity_poly.type
_entity_poly.pdbx_seq_one_letter_code
_entity_poly.pdbx_strand_id
1 'polypeptide(L)'
;MKVGIVGSDGNMGRRYAAICNHFQVEYAGYDIANGYQSVYNFIEKANLTHVIIASPTDYHMTHISMAMNHPAKILCEKPFFKDEYNKNLTELQKYINSKNLFMVNQYAYYMNLKELSLDNASTRYNFYNSGNDGIGWDCIQLIYLAQNKTKIKLSHKSPFWDVSINGLTLNKQLIDNCYVDMVEDFLFHTYDKLWGINKIIQAHEDVIAYEKKQSADRDSGSEYKREISK
;
A
#
# COMPACT_ATOMS: atom_id res chain seq x y z
N MET A 1 13.07 20.19 7.95
CA MET A 1 12.19 19.00 7.84
C MET A 1 13.04 17.79 8.16
N LYS A 2 12.53 16.82 8.91
CA LYS A 2 13.27 15.60 9.22
C LYS A 2 12.35 14.40 9.20
N VAL A 3 12.80 13.33 8.55
CA VAL A 3 11.99 12.13 8.27
C VAL A 3 12.43 10.97 9.13
N GLY A 4 11.49 10.32 9.82
CA GLY A 4 11.72 9.00 10.42
C GLY A 4 11.35 7.90 9.44
N ILE A 5 12.17 6.85 9.35
CA ILE A 5 11.85 5.65 8.57
C ILE A 5 11.82 4.46 9.53
N VAL A 6 10.62 3.92 9.79
CA VAL A 6 10.41 2.72 10.61
C VAL A 6 10.55 1.49 9.71
N GLY A 7 11.44 0.56 10.06
CA GLY A 7 11.85 -0.56 9.19
C GLY A 7 12.91 -0.14 8.16
N SER A 8 13.85 0.73 8.56
CA SER A 8 14.81 1.36 7.63
C SER A 8 15.78 0.38 6.98
N ASP A 9 16.11 -0.73 7.66
CA ASP A 9 16.96 -1.80 7.14
C ASP A 9 16.24 -2.74 6.15
N GLY A 10 14.91 -2.61 6.00
CA GLY A 10 14.12 -3.35 5.04
C GLY A 10 14.34 -2.89 3.59
N ASN A 11 13.89 -3.70 2.62
CA ASN A 11 13.95 -3.32 1.20
C ASN A 11 13.21 -2.00 0.92
N MET A 12 12.02 -1.84 1.50
CA MET A 12 11.22 -0.62 1.35
C MET A 12 11.83 0.55 2.15
N GLY A 13 12.31 0.31 3.37
CA GLY A 13 13.03 1.32 4.16
C GLY A 13 14.23 1.93 3.40
N ARG A 14 15.07 1.08 2.80
CA ARG A 14 16.20 1.52 1.96
C ARG A 14 15.76 2.32 0.73
N ARG A 15 14.63 1.96 0.12
CA ARG A 15 14.06 2.75 -0.99
C ARG A 15 13.70 4.15 -0.52
N TYR A 16 13.01 4.28 0.61
CA TYR A 16 12.65 5.60 1.15
C TYR A 16 13.88 6.41 1.58
N ALA A 17 14.90 5.77 2.13
CA ALA A 17 16.17 6.42 2.43
C ALA A 17 16.83 6.97 1.16
N ALA A 18 16.84 6.20 0.07
CA ALA A 18 17.34 6.66 -1.22
C ALA A 18 16.54 7.84 -1.79
N ILE A 19 15.21 7.84 -1.64
CA ILE A 19 14.36 8.97 -2.05
C ILE A 19 14.62 10.20 -1.17
N CYS A 20 14.79 10.05 0.14
CA CYS A 20 15.15 11.16 1.03
C CYS A 20 16.51 11.75 0.64
N ASN A 21 17.50 10.91 0.33
CA ASN A 21 18.80 11.34 -0.17
C ASN A 21 18.69 12.09 -1.50
N HIS A 22 17.84 11.62 -2.42
CA HIS A 22 17.57 12.29 -3.69
C HIS A 22 17.06 13.73 -3.49
N PHE A 23 16.15 13.92 -2.53
CA PHE A 23 15.62 15.24 -2.16
C PHE A 23 16.48 16.02 -1.17
N GLN A 24 17.65 15.49 -0.78
CA GLN A 24 18.53 16.09 0.23
C GLN A 24 17.83 16.37 1.58
N VAL A 25 16.88 15.50 1.97
CA VAL A 25 16.15 15.61 3.23
C VAL A 25 16.82 14.73 4.28
N GLU A 26 17.09 15.31 5.46
CA GLU A 26 17.62 14.57 6.61
C GLU A 26 16.63 13.49 7.05
N TYR A 27 17.12 12.27 7.24
CA TYR A 27 16.32 11.16 7.76
C TYR A 27 17.04 10.42 8.89
N ALA A 28 16.24 9.76 9.74
CA ALA A 28 16.70 8.84 10.77
C ALA A 28 16.00 7.49 10.58
N GLY A 29 16.72 6.40 10.90
CA GLY A 29 16.20 5.04 10.82
C GLY A 29 15.77 4.50 12.19
N TYR A 30 14.64 3.82 12.23
CA TYR A 30 14.17 3.03 13.37
C TYR A 30 14.04 1.57 12.96
N ASP A 31 14.84 0.73 13.59
CA ASP A 31 14.76 -0.72 13.56
C ASP A 31 14.85 -1.23 15.01
N ILE A 32 14.42 -2.47 15.27
CA ILE A 32 14.33 -3.05 16.63
C ILE A 32 15.67 -2.95 17.38
N ALA A 33 16.79 -2.99 16.65
CA ALA A 33 18.14 -2.91 17.21
C ALA A 33 18.58 -1.50 17.64
N ASN A 34 17.86 -0.44 17.26
CA ASN A 34 18.33 0.94 17.39
C ASN A 34 18.09 1.57 18.78
N GLY A 35 17.63 0.78 19.77
CA GLY A 35 17.55 1.20 21.18
C GLY A 35 16.41 2.17 21.53
N TYR A 36 15.53 2.49 20.57
CA TYR A 36 14.31 3.25 20.82
C TYR A 36 13.23 2.35 21.45
N GLN A 37 12.54 2.85 22.48
CA GLN A 37 11.52 2.08 23.19
C GLN A 37 10.18 2.00 22.44
N SER A 38 9.90 2.97 21.57
CA SER A 38 8.69 3.03 20.77
C SER A 38 8.87 3.98 19.58
N VAL A 39 7.98 3.87 18.59
CA VAL A 39 7.93 4.80 17.46
C VAL A 39 7.67 6.24 17.94
N TYR A 40 6.82 6.44 18.95
CA TYR A 40 6.61 7.76 19.55
C TYR A 40 7.91 8.34 20.13
N ASN A 41 8.66 7.55 20.90
CA ASN A 41 9.92 8.00 21.49
C ASN A 41 10.98 8.33 20.42
N PHE A 42 10.98 7.58 19.32
CA PHE A 42 11.82 7.85 18.17
C PHE A 42 11.48 9.19 17.51
N ILE A 43 10.19 9.45 17.25
CA ILE A 43 9.70 10.70 16.66
C ILE A 43 10.11 11.91 17.53
N GLU A 44 9.85 11.84 18.84
CA GLU A 44 10.16 12.91 19.80
C GLU A 44 11.67 13.18 19.88
N LYS A 45 12.47 12.14 20.16
CA LYS A 45 13.93 12.31 20.38
C LYS A 45 14.66 12.78 19.13
N ALA A 46 14.23 12.33 17.96
CA ALA A 46 14.85 12.72 16.70
C ALA A 46 14.22 13.99 16.10
N ASN A 47 13.23 14.61 16.77
CA ASN A 47 12.51 15.81 16.32
C ASN A 47 11.96 15.67 14.89
N LEU A 48 11.24 14.58 14.63
CA LEU A 48 10.75 14.21 13.30
C LEU A 48 9.44 14.93 12.98
N THR A 49 9.35 15.49 11.77
CA THR A 49 8.10 16.11 11.28
C THR A 49 7.29 15.17 10.39
N HIS A 50 7.96 14.19 9.80
CA HIS A 50 7.38 13.17 8.93
C HIS A 50 7.88 11.79 9.33
N VAL A 51 7.06 10.77 9.14
CA VAL A 51 7.37 9.37 9.44
C VAL A 51 6.88 8.52 8.30
N ILE A 52 7.75 7.66 7.78
CA ILE A 52 7.41 6.61 6.84
C ILE A 52 7.47 5.27 7.56
N ILE A 53 6.38 4.52 7.58
CA ILE A 53 6.29 3.19 8.18
C ILE A 53 6.43 2.15 7.08
N ALA A 54 7.58 1.45 7.07
CA ALA A 54 7.96 0.44 6.10
C ALA A 54 8.35 -0.90 6.77
N SER A 55 7.89 -1.11 8.01
CA SER A 55 8.04 -2.35 8.75
C SER A 55 7.25 -3.49 8.10
N PRO A 56 7.38 -4.76 8.53
CA PRO A 56 6.44 -5.80 8.12
C PRO A 56 4.99 -5.45 8.47
N THR A 57 4.05 -5.88 7.63
CA THR A 57 2.61 -5.58 7.73
C THR A 57 2.01 -5.91 9.09
N ASP A 58 2.45 -7.01 9.72
CA ASP A 58 1.95 -7.44 11.04
C ASP A 58 2.20 -6.39 12.15
N TYR A 59 3.13 -5.45 11.94
CA TYR A 59 3.44 -4.38 12.88
C TYR A 59 2.89 -3.00 12.47
N HIS A 60 2.28 -2.87 11.29
CA HIS A 60 1.81 -1.57 10.77
C HIS A 60 0.83 -0.89 11.74
N MET A 61 -0.23 -1.58 12.17
CA MET A 61 -1.22 -0.99 13.08
C MET A 61 -0.62 -0.59 14.42
N THR A 62 0.28 -1.40 14.99
CA THR A 62 0.99 -1.06 16.22
C THR A 62 1.83 0.21 16.05
N HIS A 63 2.60 0.30 14.97
CA HIS A 63 3.43 1.48 14.68
C HIS A 63 2.60 2.72 14.37
N ILE A 64 1.49 2.58 13.64
CA ILE A 64 0.53 3.66 13.39
C ILE A 64 -0.03 4.18 14.71
N SER A 65 -0.56 3.30 15.58
CA SER A 65 -1.14 3.73 16.85
C SER A 65 -0.13 4.43 17.76
N MET A 66 1.14 4.01 17.75
CA MET A 66 2.21 4.72 18.47
C MET A 66 2.51 6.10 17.86
N ALA A 67 2.62 6.18 16.53
CA ALA A 67 2.96 7.42 15.82
C ALA A 67 1.83 8.46 15.88
N MET A 68 0.57 8.02 15.87
CA MET A 68 -0.62 8.87 15.86
C MET A 68 -0.79 9.72 17.13
N ASN A 69 -0.05 9.42 18.20
CA ASN A 69 0.01 10.27 19.40
C ASN A 69 0.90 11.52 19.20
N HIS A 70 1.49 11.69 18.02
CA HIS A 70 2.34 12.83 17.66
C HIS A 70 1.74 13.60 16.47
N PRO A 71 1.93 14.94 16.38
CA PRO A 71 1.48 15.74 15.23
C PRO A 71 2.22 15.47 13.90
N ALA A 72 3.17 14.54 13.88
CA ALA A 72 3.94 14.22 12.68
C ALA A 72 3.02 13.66 11.59
N LYS A 73 3.40 13.90 10.33
CA LYS A 73 2.75 13.26 9.19
C LYS A 73 3.25 11.84 9.05
N ILE A 74 2.36 10.91 8.74
CA ILE A 74 2.62 9.47 8.72
C ILE A 74 2.21 8.95 7.36
N LEU A 75 3.14 8.33 6.66
CA LEU A 75 2.92 7.57 5.44
C LEU A 75 3.26 6.12 5.72
N CYS A 76 2.30 5.21 5.67
CA CYS A 76 2.54 3.80 5.95
C CYS A 76 2.42 2.97 4.67
N GLU A 77 3.32 1.99 4.51
CA GLU A 77 3.26 1.01 3.43
C GLU A 77 1.95 0.23 3.43
N LYS A 78 1.62 -0.30 2.25
CA LYS A 78 0.42 -1.09 2.04
C LYS A 78 0.68 -2.59 2.24
N PRO A 79 -0.33 -3.37 2.65
CA PRO A 79 -1.60 -2.92 3.25
C PRO A 79 -1.39 -2.43 4.69
N PHE A 80 -2.35 -1.71 5.28
CA PHE A 80 -2.27 -1.32 6.69
C PHE A 80 -2.42 -2.52 7.61
N PHE A 81 -3.23 -3.50 7.19
CA PHE A 81 -3.44 -4.77 7.86
C PHE A 81 -4.06 -5.77 6.87
N LYS A 82 -3.90 -7.06 7.13
CA LYS A 82 -4.54 -8.15 6.37
C LYS A 82 -5.45 -9.02 7.24
N ASP A 83 -5.09 -9.20 8.50
CA ASP A 83 -5.81 -10.04 9.46
C ASP A 83 -6.69 -9.21 10.39
N GLU A 84 -7.58 -9.90 11.13
CA GLU A 84 -8.44 -9.30 12.15
C GLU A 84 -9.21 -8.05 11.66
N TYR A 85 -9.73 -8.12 10.42
CA TYR A 85 -10.30 -6.97 9.71
C TYR A 85 -11.20 -6.07 10.56
N ASN A 86 -12.19 -6.65 11.25
CA ASN A 86 -13.13 -5.86 12.06
C ASN A 86 -12.44 -5.09 13.19
N LYS A 87 -11.49 -5.72 13.89
CA LYS A 87 -10.74 -5.09 15.00
C LYS A 87 -9.84 -3.98 14.46
N ASN A 88 -9.09 -4.25 13.40
CA ASN A 88 -8.18 -3.28 12.80
C ASN A 88 -8.93 -2.12 12.13
N LEU A 89 -10.10 -2.39 11.55
CA LEU A 89 -11.01 -1.36 11.05
C LEU A 89 -11.50 -0.45 12.19
N THR A 90 -11.95 -1.02 13.31
CA THR A 90 -12.35 -0.24 14.49
C THR A 90 -11.21 0.64 15.01
N GLU A 91 -9.98 0.11 15.04
CA GLU A 91 -8.80 0.90 15.42
C GLU A 91 -8.56 2.05 14.43
N LEU A 92 -8.57 1.77 13.13
CA LEU A 92 -8.35 2.77 12.09
C LEU A 92 -9.43 3.86 12.09
N GLN A 93 -10.67 3.51 12.39
CA GLN A 93 -11.80 4.44 12.50
C GLN A 93 -11.60 5.49 13.60
N LYS A 94 -10.79 5.22 14.64
CA LYS A 94 -10.41 6.24 15.64
C LYS A 94 -9.72 7.45 15.01
N TYR A 95 -9.06 7.23 13.87
CA TYR A 95 -8.30 8.24 13.17
C TYR A 95 -9.06 8.88 12.01
N ILE A 96 -10.33 8.54 11.75
CA ILE A 96 -11.07 8.89 10.52
C ILE A 96 -11.01 10.38 10.11
N ASN A 97 -10.99 11.29 11.09
CA ASN A 97 -10.93 12.74 10.88
C ASN A 97 -9.51 13.29 10.80
N SER A 98 -8.51 12.43 10.90
CA SER A 98 -7.12 12.81 10.90
C SER A 98 -6.64 13.21 9.51
N LYS A 99 -5.84 14.27 9.47
CA LYS A 99 -5.17 14.79 8.27
C LYS A 99 -3.66 14.51 8.30
N ASN A 100 -3.20 13.60 9.15
CA ASN A 100 -1.78 13.25 9.29
C ASN A 100 -1.47 11.78 8.95
N LEU A 101 -2.45 10.95 8.60
CA LEU A 101 -2.25 9.54 8.30
C LEU A 101 -2.59 9.23 6.85
N PHE A 102 -1.61 8.69 6.14
CA PHE A 102 -1.71 8.34 4.72
C PHE A 102 -1.18 6.92 4.49
N MET A 103 -1.69 6.28 3.45
CA MET A 103 -1.14 5.03 2.93
C MET A 103 -0.39 5.29 1.64
N VAL A 104 0.70 4.56 1.45
CA VAL A 104 1.40 4.47 0.17
C VAL A 104 0.39 4.14 -0.94
N ASN A 105 0.37 4.98 -1.96
CA ASN A 105 -0.58 4.93 -3.07
C ASN A 105 0.06 5.25 -4.43
N GLN A 106 1.29 4.79 -4.67
CA GLN A 106 2.09 5.09 -5.87
C GLN A 106 1.35 4.82 -7.18
N TYR A 107 0.46 3.82 -7.26
CA TYR A 107 -0.28 3.56 -8.50
C TYR A 107 -1.26 4.70 -8.86
N ALA A 108 -1.69 5.51 -7.89
CA ALA A 108 -2.50 6.70 -8.15
C ALA A 108 -1.67 7.92 -8.62
N TYR A 109 -0.35 7.86 -8.51
CA TYR A 109 0.57 8.90 -8.99
C TYR A 109 0.94 8.75 -10.46
N TYR A 110 0.58 7.62 -11.08
CA TYR A 110 0.66 7.47 -12.52
C TYR A 110 -0.38 8.39 -13.17
N MET A 111 0.07 9.60 -13.53
CA MET A 111 -0.76 10.74 -13.90
C MET A 111 -1.80 10.36 -14.97
N ASN A 112 -3.08 10.68 -14.72
CA ASN A 112 -4.22 10.58 -15.67
C ASN A 112 -4.87 9.21 -15.95
N LEU A 113 -5.10 8.35 -14.95
CA LEU A 113 -6.05 7.21 -15.11
C LEU A 113 -7.51 7.61 -15.46
N LYS A 114 -7.82 8.91 -15.56
CA LYS A 114 -9.10 9.43 -16.06
C LYS A 114 -9.19 9.54 -17.59
N GLU A 115 -8.07 9.62 -18.30
CA GLU A 115 -8.08 9.84 -19.78
C GLU A 115 -8.05 8.53 -20.58
N LEU A 116 -7.82 7.41 -19.90
CA LEU A 116 -7.60 6.10 -20.54
C LEU A 116 -8.72 5.13 -20.12
N SER A 117 -9.95 5.57 -20.34
CA SER A 117 -11.13 4.70 -20.35
C SER A 117 -11.23 4.07 -21.73
N LEU A 118 -10.50 2.97 -21.95
CA LEU A 118 -10.84 2.08 -23.06
C LEU A 118 -12.09 1.32 -22.61
N ASP A 119 -13.22 1.53 -23.27
CA ASP A 119 -14.40 0.70 -23.03
C ASP A 119 -13.99 -0.78 -23.10
N ASN A 120 -14.10 -1.51 -21.97
CA ASN A 120 -13.62 -2.88 -21.73
C ASN A 120 -12.21 -3.11 -21.18
N ALA A 121 -11.49 -2.07 -20.75
CA ALA A 121 -10.14 -2.23 -20.22
C ALA A 121 -10.09 -3.14 -18.96
N SER A 122 -9.09 -4.02 -18.91
CA SER A 122 -8.86 -4.92 -17.78
C SER A 122 -7.67 -4.47 -16.92
N THR A 123 -7.75 -4.72 -15.62
CA THR A 123 -6.61 -4.61 -14.71
C THR A 123 -5.99 -5.98 -14.52
N ARG A 124 -4.68 -6.11 -14.72
CA ARG A 124 -3.95 -7.37 -14.55
C ARG A 124 -2.67 -7.19 -13.76
N TYR A 125 -2.31 -8.23 -13.03
CA TYR A 125 -1.01 -8.35 -12.39
C TYR A 125 -0.54 -9.79 -12.55
N ASN A 126 0.66 -9.98 -13.07
CA ASN A 126 1.26 -11.29 -13.22
C ASN A 126 2.75 -11.25 -12.89
N PHE A 127 3.11 -11.72 -11.69
CA PHE A 127 4.50 -11.80 -11.27
C PHE A 127 4.70 -12.87 -10.19
N TYR A 128 5.69 -13.75 -10.39
CA TYR A 128 5.95 -14.89 -9.51
C TYR A 128 6.37 -14.54 -8.09
N ASN A 129 6.93 -13.34 -7.91
CA ASN A 129 7.43 -12.87 -6.62
C ASN A 129 6.41 -11.93 -5.98
N SER A 130 5.26 -12.49 -5.59
CA SER A 130 4.30 -11.84 -4.69
C SER A 130 4.75 -12.02 -3.23
N GLY A 131 4.44 -11.05 -2.37
CA GLY A 131 4.72 -11.11 -0.94
C GLY A 131 3.91 -12.19 -0.22
N ASN A 132 4.29 -12.42 1.04
CA ASN A 132 3.65 -13.41 1.91
C ASN A 132 2.20 -13.05 2.29
N ASP A 133 1.79 -11.81 2.04
CA ASP A 133 0.44 -11.32 2.35
C ASP A 133 -0.60 -11.82 1.34
N GLY A 134 -0.16 -12.32 0.19
CA GLY A 134 -1.04 -12.78 -0.88
C GLY A 134 -1.27 -11.71 -1.94
N ILE A 135 -1.52 -12.18 -3.15
CA ILE A 135 -1.54 -11.33 -4.35
C ILE A 135 -2.64 -10.25 -4.31
N GLY A 136 -3.77 -10.52 -3.64
CA GLY A 136 -4.84 -9.53 -3.48
C GLY A 136 -4.37 -8.31 -2.69
N TRP A 137 -3.72 -8.56 -1.55
CA TRP A 137 -3.16 -7.53 -0.67
C TRP A 137 -1.97 -6.80 -1.30
N ASP A 138 -1.09 -7.52 -2.01
CA ASP A 138 -0.04 -6.89 -2.80
C ASP A 138 -0.59 -5.94 -3.86
N CYS A 139 -1.75 -6.29 -4.43
CA CYS A 139 -2.42 -5.55 -5.50
C CYS A 139 -3.56 -4.66 -4.99
N ILE A 140 -3.66 -4.36 -3.69
CA ILE A 140 -4.75 -3.56 -3.09
C ILE A 140 -5.04 -2.27 -3.87
N GLN A 141 -3.99 -1.55 -4.29
CA GLN A 141 -4.18 -0.31 -5.05
C GLN A 141 -4.69 -0.56 -6.47
N LEU A 142 -4.22 -1.61 -7.14
CA LEU A 142 -4.70 -1.99 -8.48
C LEU A 142 -6.17 -2.40 -8.44
N ILE A 143 -6.56 -3.16 -7.42
CA ILE A 143 -7.94 -3.55 -7.19
C ILE A 143 -8.78 -2.30 -6.96
N TYR A 144 -8.38 -1.40 -6.06
CA TYR A 144 -9.08 -0.15 -5.77
C TYR A 144 -9.23 0.76 -7.00
N LEU A 145 -8.17 0.93 -7.78
CA LEU A 145 -8.16 1.83 -8.94
C LEU A 145 -8.76 1.23 -10.23
N ALA A 146 -9.10 -0.06 -10.23
CA ALA A 146 -9.73 -0.69 -11.39
C ALA A 146 -11.11 -0.09 -11.65
N GLN A 147 -11.32 0.45 -12.85
CA GLN A 147 -12.62 0.98 -13.30
C GLN A 147 -13.65 -0.14 -13.48
N ASN A 148 -13.20 -1.32 -13.93
CA ASN A 148 -14.04 -2.51 -14.06
C ASN A 148 -13.60 -3.61 -13.09
N LYS A 149 -14.19 -3.61 -11.89
CA LYS A 149 -13.92 -4.59 -10.81
C LYS A 149 -14.17 -6.05 -11.23
N THR A 150 -14.99 -6.29 -12.26
CA THR A 150 -15.27 -7.64 -12.77
C THR A 150 -14.18 -8.18 -13.69
N LYS A 151 -13.29 -7.32 -14.19
CA LYS A 151 -12.21 -7.64 -15.14
C LYS A 151 -10.82 -7.53 -14.51
N ILE A 152 -10.69 -7.82 -13.22
CA ILE A 152 -9.41 -7.90 -12.50
C ILE A 152 -8.84 -9.31 -12.63
N LYS A 153 -7.61 -9.44 -13.12
CA LYS A 153 -6.90 -10.72 -13.27
C LYS A 153 -5.57 -10.68 -12.53
N LEU A 154 -5.48 -11.36 -11.40
CA LEU A 154 -4.25 -11.46 -10.61
C LEU A 154 -3.66 -12.88 -10.74
N SER A 155 -2.35 -12.97 -10.99
CA SER A 155 -1.62 -14.24 -11.10
C SER A 155 -0.17 -14.12 -10.64
N HIS A 156 0.44 -15.23 -10.25
CA HIS A 156 1.85 -15.29 -9.82
C HIS A 156 2.69 -16.24 -10.71
N LYS A 157 2.40 -16.27 -12.01
CA LYS A 157 2.95 -17.29 -12.91
C LYS A 157 4.14 -16.79 -13.72
N SER A 158 4.19 -15.50 -14.01
CA SER A 158 5.20 -14.94 -14.92
C SER A 158 6.51 -14.64 -14.19
N PRO A 159 7.68 -15.01 -14.76
CA PRO A 159 8.99 -14.54 -14.29
C PRO A 159 9.21 -13.04 -14.58
N PHE A 160 8.44 -12.47 -15.50
CA PHE A 160 8.46 -11.06 -15.86
C PHE A 160 7.35 -10.31 -15.12
N TRP A 161 7.66 -9.09 -14.70
CA TRP A 161 6.66 -8.21 -14.10
C TRP A 161 5.73 -7.67 -15.20
N ASP A 162 4.54 -8.27 -15.31
CA ASP A 162 3.50 -7.85 -16.26
C ASP A 162 2.31 -7.27 -15.48
N VAL A 163 2.15 -5.95 -15.56
CA VAL A 163 1.10 -5.24 -14.86
C VAL A 163 0.40 -4.31 -15.83
N SER A 164 -0.94 -4.33 -15.78
CA SER A 164 -1.76 -3.34 -16.43
C SER A 164 -2.85 -2.82 -15.52
N ILE A 165 -3.16 -1.54 -15.63
CA ILE A 165 -4.27 -0.91 -14.92
C ILE A 165 -5.18 -0.27 -15.95
N ASN A 166 -6.46 -0.65 -15.96
CA ASN A 166 -7.43 -0.15 -16.95
C ASN A 166 -6.87 -0.20 -18.38
N GLY A 167 -6.28 -1.34 -18.77
CA GLY A 167 -5.72 -1.57 -20.12
C GLY A 167 -4.34 -0.97 -20.38
N LEU A 168 -3.81 -0.14 -19.50
CA LEU A 168 -2.49 0.47 -19.65
C LEU A 168 -1.42 -0.42 -19.07
N THR A 169 -0.46 -0.82 -19.91
CA THR A 169 0.70 -1.58 -19.45
C THR A 169 1.65 -0.64 -18.71
N LEU A 170 2.03 -1.04 -17.50
CA LEU A 170 2.97 -0.32 -16.68
C LEU A 170 4.34 -0.95 -16.84
N ASN A 171 5.40 -0.15 -16.76
CA ASN A 171 6.75 -0.65 -16.59
C ASN A 171 7.26 -0.33 -15.18
N LYS A 172 8.31 -1.03 -14.75
CA LYS A 172 8.81 -0.92 -13.38
C LYS A 172 9.39 0.47 -13.07
N GLN A 173 10.16 1.03 -14.00
CA GLN A 173 10.78 2.35 -13.85
C GLN A 173 9.74 3.43 -13.58
N LEU A 174 8.61 3.35 -14.27
CA LEU A 174 7.49 4.27 -14.11
C LEU A 174 6.89 4.18 -12.70
N ILE A 175 6.71 2.98 -12.15
CA ILE A 175 6.25 2.81 -10.77
C ILE A 175 7.26 3.32 -9.76
N ASP A 176 8.56 3.13 -10.02
CA ASP A 176 9.62 3.68 -9.18
C ASP A 176 9.58 5.23 -9.20
N ASN A 177 9.33 5.86 -10.34
CA ASN A 177 9.08 7.31 -10.42
C ASN A 177 7.82 7.72 -9.65
N CYS A 178 6.72 6.96 -9.76
CA CYS A 178 5.52 7.25 -8.97
C CYS A 178 5.75 7.17 -7.45
N TYR A 179 6.67 6.32 -6.99
CA TYR A 179 7.11 6.32 -5.58
C TYR A 179 7.82 7.62 -5.21
N VAL A 180 8.69 8.13 -6.09
CA VAL A 180 9.39 9.41 -5.90
C VAL A 180 8.38 10.55 -5.82
N ASP A 181 7.47 10.68 -6.79
CA ASP A 181 6.45 11.73 -6.84
C ASP A 181 5.53 11.70 -5.61
N MET A 182 5.13 10.50 -5.16
CA MET A 182 4.31 10.34 -3.96
C MET A 182 5.03 10.78 -2.69
N VAL A 183 6.31 10.45 -2.57
CA VAL A 183 7.11 10.86 -1.41
C VAL A 183 7.39 12.36 -1.46
N GLU A 184 7.61 12.94 -2.65
CA GLU A 184 7.72 14.39 -2.83
C GLU A 184 6.47 15.11 -2.28
N ASP A 185 5.29 14.69 -2.74
CA ASP A 185 4.00 15.22 -2.27
C ASP A 185 3.83 15.08 -0.74
N PHE A 186 4.26 13.95 -0.18
CA PHE A 186 4.24 13.72 1.26
C PHE A 186 5.19 14.63 2.04
N LEU A 187 6.40 14.88 1.54
CA LEU A 187 7.40 15.71 2.20
C LEU A 187 7.08 17.20 2.09
N PHE A 188 6.65 17.66 0.92
CA PHE A 188 6.51 19.08 0.60
C PHE A 188 5.06 19.60 0.71
N HIS A 189 4.22 18.89 1.46
CA HIS A 189 2.88 19.31 1.89
C HIS A 189 1.83 19.41 0.77
N THR A 190 1.94 18.55 -0.24
CA THR A 190 0.94 18.39 -1.30
C THR A 190 0.15 17.09 -1.09
N TYR A 191 -0.83 17.13 -0.20
CA TYR A 191 -1.51 15.91 0.26
C TYR A 191 -2.73 15.48 -0.57
N ASP A 192 -3.10 16.23 -1.61
CA ASP A 192 -4.36 16.03 -2.34
C ASP A 192 -4.46 14.66 -3.04
N LYS A 193 -3.32 14.14 -3.48
CA LYS A 193 -3.22 12.85 -4.17
C LYS A 193 -3.00 11.67 -3.22
N LEU A 194 -2.54 11.93 -1.98
CA LEU A 194 -2.30 10.88 -1.00
C LEU A 194 -3.61 10.24 -0.54
N TRP A 195 -3.56 8.96 -0.18
CA TRP A 195 -4.73 8.26 0.32
C TRP A 195 -4.86 8.43 1.83
N GLY A 196 -5.79 9.29 2.24
CA GLY A 196 -6.27 9.34 3.62
C GLY A 196 -7.24 8.19 3.93
N ILE A 197 -7.67 8.13 5.20
CA ILE A 197 -8.31 6.95 5.80
C ILE A 197 -9.54 6.44 5.05
N ASN A 198 -10.41 7.32 4.53
CA ASN A 198 -11.58 6.88 3.77
C ASN A 198 -11.21 6.04 2.54
N LYS A 199 -10.18 6.46 1.78
CA LYS A 199 -9.70 5.70 0.62
C LYS A 199 -9.01 4.41 1.05
N ILE A 200 -8.28 4.44 2.17
CA ILE A 200 -7.62 3.27 2.74
C ILE A 200 -8.65 2.19 3.09
N ILE A 201 -9.70 2.55 3.82
CA ILE A 201 -10.77 1.63 4.21
C ILE A 201 -11.42 1.02 2.97
N GLN A 202 -11.84 1.85 2.01
CA GLN A 202 -12.46 1.38 0.78
C GLN A 202 -11.54 0.42 0.01
N ALA A 203 -10.24 0.69 -0.05
CA ALA A 203 -9.28 -0.18 -0.72
C ALA A 203 -9.17 -1.56 -0.04
N HIS A 204 -9.22 -1.63 1.30
CA HIS A 204 -9.24 -2.90 2.03
C HIS A 204 -10.56 -3.66 1.79
N GLU A 205 -11.70 -2.96 1.80
CA GLU A 205 -13.02 -3.55 1.49
C GLU A 205 -13.06 -4.15 0.08
N ASP A 206 -12.48 -3.46 -0.90
CA ASP A 206 -12.41 -3.93 -2.28
C ASP A 206 -11.58 -5.22 -2.40
N VAL A 207 -10.48 -5.36 -1.65
CA VAL A 207 -9.67 -6.59 -1.62
C VAL A 207 -10.46 -7.73 -1.01
N ILE A 208 -11.14 -7.51 0.11
CA ILE A 208 -11.96 -8.53 0.77
C ILE A 208 -13.09 -9.01 -0.14
N ALA A 209 -13.77 -8.08 -0.83
CA ALA A 209 -14.79 -8.42 -1.80
C ALA A 209 -14.22 -9.23 -2.96
N TYR A 210 -13.03 -8.86 -3.46
CA TYR A 210 -12.32 -9.60 -4.49
C TYR A 210 -11.99 -11.03 -4.05
N GLU A 211 -11.39 -11.21 -2.87
CA GLU A 211 -11.00 -12.54 -2.36
C GLU A 211 -12.21 -13.45 -2.11
N LYS A 212 -13.31 -12.92 -1.55
CA LYS A 212 -14.57 -13.67 -1.39
C LYS A 212 -15.11 -14.17 -2.72
N LYS A 213 -15.10 -13.32 -3.75
CA LYS A 213 -15.52 -13.71 -5.10
C LYS A 213 -14.63 -14.81 -5.67
N GLN A 214 -13.30 -14.68 -5.55
CA GLN A 214 -12.37 -15.69 -6.04
C GLN A 214 -12.53 -17.05 -5.34
N SER A 215 -12.92 -17.06 -4.07
CA SER A 215 -13.22 -18.32 -3.35
C SER A 215 -14.53 -18.94 -3.85
N ALA A 216 -15.60 -18.15 -4.00
CA ALA A 216 -16.87 -18.65 -4.52
C ALA A 216 -16.77 -19.20 -5.97
N ASP A 217 -15.99 -18.54 -6.84
CA ASP A 217 -15.75 -18.99 -8.21
C ASP A 217 -14.96 -20.33 -8.25
N ARG A 218 -14.08 -20.56 -7.26
CA ARG A 218 -13.33 -21.83 -7.13
C ARG A 218 -14.22 -22.96 -6.63
N ASP A 219 -15.08 -22.69 -5.66
CA ASP A 219 -15.99 -23.68 -5.10
C ASP A 219 -17.03 -24.13 -6.15
N SER A 220 -17.67 -23.18 -6.84
CA SER A 220 -18.63 -23.47 -7.92
C SER A 220 -18.01 -24.16 -9.14
N GLY A 221 -16.77 -23.82 -9.52
CA GLY A 221 -16.04 -24.51 -10.59
C GLY A 221 -15.63 -25.95 -10.23
N SER A 222 -15.53 -26.27 -8.94
CA SER A 222 -15.20 -27.63 -8.46
C SER A 222 -16.40 -28.58 -8.49
N GLU A 223 -17.62 -28.07 -8.29
CA GLU A 223 -18.85 -28.85 -8.39
C GLU A 223 -19.15 -29.27 -9.83
N TYR A 224 -18.97 -28.36 -10.80
CA TYR A 224 -19.21 -28.65 -12.22
C TYR A 224 -18.27 -29.74 -12.79
N LYS A 225 -17.02 -29.84 -12.28
CA LYS A 225 -16.09 -30.91 -12.69
C LYS A 225 -16.44 -32.28 -12.11
N ARG A 226 -17.16 -32.34 -10.98
CA ARG A 226 -17.63 -33.61 -10.40
C ARG A 226 -18.83 -34.18 -11.12
N GLU A 227 -19.67 -33.34 -11.73
CA GLU A 227 -20.85 -33.80 -12.49
C GLU A 227 -20.52 -34.30 -13.90
N ILE A 228 -19.44 -33.82 -14.52
CA ILE A 228 -19.00 -34.28 -15.86
C ILE A 228 -18.18 -35.59 -15.79
N SER A 229 -17.85 -36.07 -14.59
CA SER A 229 -17.06 -37.29 -14.36
C SER A 229 -17.89 -38.50 -13.90
N LYS A 230 -19.21 -38.47 -14.07
CA LYS A 230 -20.14 -39.59 -13.83
C LYS A 230 -20.83 -39.99 -15.12
#